data_AF-A0A7V9VMU5-F1
#
_entry.id   AF-A0A7V9VMU5-F1
#
_cell.length_a   1.000
_cell.length_b   1.000
_cell.length_c   1.000
_cell.angle_alpha   90.00
_cell.angle_beta   90.00
_cell.angle_gamma   90.00
#
_symmetry.space_group_name_H-M   'P 1'
#
loop_
_entity.id
_entity.type
_entity.pdbx_description
1 polymer ?
#
loop_
_entity_poly.entity_id
_entity_poly.type
_entity_poly.pdbx_seq_one_letter_code
_entity_poly.pdbx_strand_id
1 'polypeptide(L)' 'AMLTAGVLDPAPLVTHHMKLDDAAEAYAIYDRREALKIVLTP' A
#
# COMPACT_ATOMS: atom_id res chain seq x y z
N ALA A 1 -7.73 9.19 15.98
CA ALA A 1 -8.56 10.42 15.99
C ALA A 1 -8.77 10.98 14.58
N MET A 2 -7.73 11.45 13.87
CA MET A 2 -7.90 12.13 12.56
C MET A 2 -8.39 11.24 11.40
N LEU A 3 -7.87 10.01 11.28
CA LEU A 3 -8.30 9.03 10.27
C LEU A 3 -9.80 8.72 10.38
N THR A 4 -10.26 8.33 11.57
CA THR A 4 -11.68 8.01 11.83
C THR A 4 -12.57 9.24 11.65
N ALA A 5 -12.07 10.43 11.95
CA ALA A 5 -12.78 11.68 11.75
C ALA A 5 -12.81 12.16 10.29
N GLY A 6 -12.18 11.45 9.34
CA GLY A 6 -12.13 11.81 7.92
C GLY A 6 -11.25 13.02 7.60
N VAL A 7 -10.49 13.53 8.57
CA VAL A 7 -9.57 14.68 8.38
C VAL A 7 -8.32 14.27 7.60
N LEU A 8 -7.96 12.99 7.66
CA LEU A 8 -6.82 12.43 6.95
C LEU A 8 -7.29 11.25 6.10
N ASP A 9 -7.20 11.40 4.77
CA ASP A 9 -7.41 10.31 3.83
C ASP A 9 -6.05 9.66 3.47
N PRO A 10 -5.83 8.38 3.83
CA PRO A 10 -4.60 7.67 3.48
C PRO A 10 -4.64 7.08 2.07
N ALA A 11 -5.80 7.05 1.40
CA ALA A 11 -5.97 6.38 0.12
C ALA A 11 -4.97 6.82 -0.96
N PRO A 12 -4.61 8.12 -1.09
CA PRO A 12 -3.64 8.57 -2.08
C PRO A 12 -2.22 8.04 -1.88
N LEU A 13 -1.86 7.57 -0.68
CA LEU A 13 -0.55 6.97 -0.43
C LEU A 13 -0.44 5.58 -1.05
N VAL A 14 -1.54 4.83 -1.08
CA VAL A 14 -1.60 3.45 -1.56
C VAL A 14 -1.68 3.43 -3.08
N THR A 15 -0.58 3.08 -3.72
CA THR A 15 -0.52 3.00 -5.19
C THR A 15 -0.79 1.60 -5.71
N HIS A 16 -0.70 0.57 -4.86
CA HIS A 16 -0.92 -0.82 -5.24
C HIS A 16 -1.69 -1.61 -4.18
N HIS A 17 -2.58 -2.48 -4.65
CA HIS A 17 -3.18 -3.55 -3.89
C HIS A 17 -2.80 -4.87 -4.55
N MET A 18 -2.25 -5.81 -3.78
CA MET A 18 -1.76 -7.11 -4.26
C MET A 18 -2.17 -8.21 -3.30
N LYS A 19 -2.16 -9.47 -3.76
CA LYS A 19 -2.43 -10.60 -2.86
C LYS A 19 -1.22 -10.87 -1.96
N LEU A 20 -1.48 -11.45 -0.79
CA LEU A 20 -0.43 -11.87 0.14
C LEU A 20 0.52 -12.92 -0.50
N ASP A 21 0.00 -13.77 -1.38
CA ASP A 21 0.79 -14.73 -2.16
C ASP A 21 1.85 -14.04 -3.04
N ASP A 22 1.61 -12.79 -3.45
CA ASP A 22 2.52 -11.99 -4.28
C ASP A 22 3.50 -11.14 -3.44
N ALA A 23 3.63 -11.39 -2.14
CA ALA A 23 4.41 -10.56 -1.23
C ALA A 23 5.88 -10.38 -1.68
N ALA A 24 6.51 -11.44 -2.22
CA ALA A 24 7.87 -11.36 -2.71
C ALA A 24 8.02 -10.33 -3.85
N GLU A 25 7.07 -10.31 -4.79
CA GLU A 25 7.04 -9.34 -5.88
C GLU A 25 6.72 -7.93 -5.36
N ALA A 26 5.78 -7.81 -4.43
CA ALA A 26 5.46 -6.53 -3.81
C ALA A 26 6.70 -5.89 -3.15
N TYR A 27 7.53 -6.67 -2.45
CA TYR A 27 8.78 -6.17 -1.89
C TYR A 27 9.77 -5.74 -2.98
N ALA A 28 9.88 -6.48 -4.08
CA ALA A 28 10.75 -6.11 -5.20
C ALA A 28 10.32 -4.81 -5.88
N ILE A 29 9.01 -4.61 -6.11
CA ILE A 29 8.44 -3.38 -6.67
C ILE A 29 8.73 -2.18 -5.74
N TYR A 30 8.55 -2.38 -4.43
CA TYR A 30 8.83 -1.34 -3.44
C TYR A 30 10.31 -0.96 -3.41
N ASP A 31 11.21 -1.95 -3.44
CA ASP A 31 12.67 -1.74 -3.47
C ASP A 31 13.12 -0.94 -4.70
N ARG A 32 12.56 -1.25 -5.88
CA ARG A 32 12.79 -0.49 -7.12
C ARG A 32 12.18 0.92 -7.13
N ARG A 33 11.47 1.31 -6.06
CA ARG A 33 10.74 2.60 -5.93
C ARG A 33 9.67 2.80 -7.00
N GLU A 34 9.08 1.71 -7.47
CA GLU A 34 7.99 1.72 -8.45
C GLU A 34 6.62 1.89 -7.78
N ALA A 35 6.54 1.71 -6.45
CA ALA A 35 5.36 1.94 -5.64
C ALA A 35 5.65 2.82 -4.43
N LEU A 36 4.68 3.66 -4.04
CA LEU A 36 4.77 4.52 -2.85
C LEU A 36 4.33 3.77 -1.59
N LYS A 37 3.19 3.09 -1.65
CA LYS A 37 2.70 2.19 -0.60
C LYS A 37 1.92 1.05 -1.26
N ILE A 38 2.20 -0.16 -0.81
CA ILE A 38 1.53 -1.38 -1.23
C ILE A 38 0.73 -1.92 -0.04
N VAL A 39 -0.52 -2.29 -0.28
CA VAL A 39 -1.37 -3.02 0.69
C VAL A 39 -1.54 -4.45 0.21
N LEU A 40 -1.20 -5.40 1.07
CA LEU A 40 -1.40 -6.83 0.81
C LEU A 40 -2.75 -7.25 1.37
N THR A 41 -3.56 -7.88 0.54
CA THR A 41 -4.81 -8.51 0.96
C THR A 41 -4.60 -10.02 1.14
N PRO A 42 -5.15 -10.63 2.20
CA PRO A 42 -5.09 -12.08 2.39
C PRO A 42 -5.56 -12.88 1.19
#